data_AF-A0A8T5GHL6-F1
#
_entry.id   AF-A0A8T5GHL6-F1
#
_cell.length_a   1.000
_cell.length_b   1.000
_cell.length_c   1.000
_cell.angle_alpha   90.00
_cell.angle_beta   90.00
_cell.angle_gamma   90.00
#
_symmetry.space_group_name_H-M   'P 1'
#
loop_
_entity.id
_entity.type
_entity.pdbx_description
1 polymer ?
#
loop_
_entity_poly.entity_id
_entity_poly.type
_entity_poly.pdbx_seq_one_letter_code
_entity_poly.pdbx_strand_id
1 'polypeptide(L)'
;MSWSKVLERQREWNSKNASQLRLTDEEATLLYNDAPLHALMQAAHARRLAMHPDGKVTYLIDRNINYTNVCTINCQFCSFYR
;
A
#
# COMPACT_ATOMS: atom_id res chain seq x y z
N MET A 1 -9.20 2.08 -20.35
CA MET A 1 -7.77 2.18 -19.96
C MET A 1 -7.34 0.79 -19.51
N SER A 2 -6.16 0.30 -19.88
CA SER A 2 -5.72 -1.04 -19.43
C SER A 2 -4.94 -0.92 -18.13
N TRP A 3 -5.16 -1.84 -17.17
CA TRP A 3 -4.36 -1.92 -15.94
C TRP A 3 -2.86 -2.00 -16.25
N SER A 4 -2.48 -2.65 -17.35
CA SER A 4 -1.07 -2.81 -17.76
C SER A 4 -0.39 -1.48 -18.03
N LYS A 5 -1.09 -0.55 -18.72
CA LYS A 5 -0.58 0.80 -19.03
C LYS A 5 -0.39 1.63 -17.77
N VAL A 6 -1.29 1.48 -16.79
CA VAL A 6 -1.14 2.14 -15.49
C VAL A 6 0.13 1.64 -14.81
N LEU A 7 0.34 0.32 -14.73
CA LEU A 7 1.55 -0.25 -14.12
C LEU A 7 2.84 0.11 -14.86
N GLU A 8 2.83 0.15 -16.19
CA GLU A 8 3.97 0.60 -17.00
C GLU A 8 4.34 2.05 -16.66
N ARG A 9 3.38 2.97 -16.65
CA ARG A 9 3.61 4.36 -16.22
C ARG A 9 4.16 4.43 -14.79
N GLN A 10 3.62 3.61 -13.88
CA GLN A 10 4.08 3.59 -12.49
C GLN A 10 5.54 3.11 -12.35
N ARG A 11 6.12 2.40 -13.33
CA ARG A 11 7.54 2.00 -13.29
C ARG A 11 8.51 3.17 -13.47
N GLU A 12 8.08 4.28 -14.06
CA GLU A 12 8.92 5.46 -14.33
C GLU A 12 9.14 6.36 -13.10
N TRP A 13 8.64 5.94 -11.96
CA TRP A 13 8.70 6.72 -10.73
C TRP A 13 10.10 6.88 -10.18
N ASN A 14 10.34 8.08 -9.68
CA ASN A 14 11.45 8.45 -8.81
C ASN A 14 10.96 9.50 -7.81
N SER A 15 11.81 9.82 -6.83
CA SER A 15 11.46 10.78 -5.78
C SER A 15 11.16 12.20 -6.32
N LYS A 16 11.68 12.57 -7.50
CA LYS A 16 11.50 13.91 -8.08
C LYS A 16 10.17 14.06 -8.84
N ASN A 17 9.64 12.99 -9.43
CA ASN A 17 8.38 12.99 -10.19
C ASN A 17 7.19 12.36 -9.44
N ALA A 18 7.34 12.13 -8.13
CA ALA A 18 6.36 11.41 -7.33
C ALA A 18 4.94 12.00 -7.41
N SER A 19 4.81 13.33 -7.47
CA SER A 19 3.52 14.02 -7.58
C SER A 19 2.82 13.78 -8.92
N GLN A 20 3.59 13.64 -10.01
CA GLN A 20 3.07 13.45 -11.36
C GLN A 20 2.57 12.02 -11.61
N LEU A 21 3.03 11.06 -10.80
CA LEU A 21 2.71 9.64 -10.91
C LEU A 21 1.75 9.16 -9.81
N ARG A 22 1.05 10.09 -9.14
CA ARG A 22 0.00 9.72 -8.20
C ARG A 22 -1.14 9.05 -8.97
N LEU A 23 -1.62 7.91 -8.46
CA LEU A 23 -2.79 7.24 -9.02
C LEU A 23 -4.04 8.10 -8.79
N THR A 24 -4.91 8.16 -9.80
CA THR A 24 -6.29 8.64 -9.59
C THR A 24 -7.13 7.54 -8.94
N ASP A 25 -8.30 7.91 -8.42
CA ASP A 25 -9.21 6.95 -7.79
C ASP A 25 -9.71 5.90 -8.79
N GLU A 26 -9.94 6.29 -10.05
CA GLU A 26 -10.34 5.39 -11.13
C GLU A 26 -9.23 4.40 -11.47
N GLU A 27 -7.97 4.85 -11.51
CA GLU A 27 -6.83 3.98 -11.76
C GLU A 27 -6.58 3.01 -10.61
N ALA A 28 -6.71 3.48 -9.36
CA ALA A 28 -6.60 2.64 -8.18
C ALA A 28 -7.69 1.55 -8.19
N THR A 29 -8.93 1.92 -8.53
CA THR A 29 -10.06 0.99 -8.65
C THR A 29 -9.84 -0.03 -9.76
N LEU A 30 -9.36 0.42 -10.93
CA LEU A 30 -9.01 -0.45 -12.06
C LEU A 30 -7.93 -1.47 -11.67
N LEU A 31 -6.87 -1.03 -10.99
CA LEU A 31 -5.81 -1.92 -10.52
C LEU A 31 -6.32 -2.92 -9.48
N TYR A 32 -7.18 -2.50 -8.57
CA TYR A 32 -7.71 -3.36 -7.52
C TYR A 32 -8.60 -4.48 -8.07
N ASN A 33 -9.46 -4.16 -9.04
CA ASN A 33 -10.44 -5.11 -9.58
C ASN A 33 -9.85 -6.02 -10.65
N ASP A 34 -8.98 -5.50 -11.52
CA ASP A 34 -8.65 -6.17 -12.79
C ASP A 34 -7.17 -6.57 -12.95
N ALA A 35 -6.25 -6.00 -12.16
CA ALA A 35 -4.83 -6.30 -12.34
C ALA A 35 -4.45 -7.65 -11.69
N PRO A 36 -3.69 -8.52 -12.39
CA PRO A 36 -3.21 -9.76 -11.80
C PRO A 36 -2.28 -9.50 -10.60
N LEU A 37 -2.45 -10.28 -9.53
CA LEU A 37 -1.67 -10.14 -8.28
C LEU A 37 -0.15 -10.10 -8.53
N HIS A 38 0.38 -10.98 -9.37
CA HIS A 38 1.82 -11.03 -9.65
C HIS A 38 2.32 -9.75 -10.34
N ALA A 39 1.53 -9.14 -11.21
CA ALA A 39 1.89 -7.88 -11.86
C ALA A 39 1.93 -6.73 -10.84
N LEU A 40 0.95 -6.69 -9.92
CA LEU A 40 0.92 -5.74 -8.82
C LEU A 40 2.13 -5.90 -7.90
N MET A 41 2.45 -7.14 -7.49
CA MET A 41 3.60 -7.44 -6.64
C MET A 41 4.91 -6.98 -7.26
N GLN A 42 5.12 -7.24 -8.55
CA GLN A 42 6.31 -6.79 -9.28
C GLN A 42 6.42 -5.26 -9.32
N ALA A 43 5.33 -4.57 -9.64
CA ALA A 43 5.31 -3.10 -9.69
C ALA A 43 5.56 -2.49 -8.29
N ALA A 44 4.92 -3.03 -7.25
CA ALA A 44 5.13 -2.60 -5.88
C ALA A 44 6.57 -2.84 -5.40
N HIS A 45 7.16 -3.97 -5.75
CA HIS A 45 8.55 -4.27 -5.43
C HIS A 45 9.53 -3.29 -6.12
N ALA A 46 9.31 -2.99 -7.39
CA ALA A 46 10.11 -2.01 -8.12
C ALA A 46 10.01 -0.61 -7.50
N ARG A 47 8.79 -0.16 -7.12
CA ARG A 47 8.59 1.09 -6.37
C ARG A 47 9.37 1.09 -5.06
N ARG A 48 9.28 0.01 -4.27
CA ARG A 48 10.00 -0.12 -3.00
C ARG A 48 11.50 0.01 -3.18
N LEU A 49 12.08 -0.66 -4.18
CA LEU A 49 13.51 -0.58 -4.50
C LEU A 49 13.94 0.83 -4.92
N ALA A 50 13.11 1.53 -5.72
CA ALA A 50 13.37 2.91 -6.10
C ALA A 50 13.32 3.88 -4.90
N MET A 51 12.44 3.63 -3.93
CA MET A 51 12.34 4.41 -2.69
C MET A 51 13.45 4.11 -1.69
N HIS A 52 13.91 2.86 -1.66
CA HIS A 52 14.89 2.34 -0.69
C HIS A 52 16.02 1.60 -1.41
N PRO A 53 16.90 2.31 -2.14
CA PRO A 53 17.93 1.72 -2.99
C PRO A 53 18.98 0.92 -2.20
N ASP A 54 19.22 1.29 -0.94
CA ASP A 54 20.21 0.63 -0.07
C ASP A 54 19.79 -0.78 0.38
N GLY A 55 18.56 -1.20 0.06
CA GLY A 55 18.05 -2.52 0.41
C GLY A 55 17.83 -2.75 1.92
N LYS A 56 17.99 -1.71 2.75
CA LYS A 56 17.84 -1.81 4.20
C LYS A 56 16.37 -1.98 4.59
N VAL A 57 16.06 -3.09 5.23
CA VAL A 57 14.76 -3.35 5.86
C VAL A 57 14.89 -3.12 7.36
N THR A 58 14.00 -2.32 7.92
CA THR A 58 13.94 -2.03 9.36
C THR A 58 12.81 -2.81 10.01
N TYR A 59 12.85 -2.90 11.34
CA TYR A 59 11.79 -3.49 12.14
C TYR A 59 11.53 -2.59 13.35
N LEU A 60 10.35 -2.74 13.95
CA LEU A 60 9.94 -1.99 15.13
C LEU A 60 10.04 -2.89 16.37
N ILE A 61 10.72 -2.41 17.41
CA ILE A 61 10.62 -2.96 18.76
C ILE A 61 9.72 -2.01 19.54
N ASP A 62 8.49 -2.43 19.81
CA ASP A 62 7.50 -1.63 20.51
C ASP A 62 6.78 -2.45 21.58
N ARG A 63 6.25 -1.75 22.60
CA ARG A 63 5.35 -2.31 23.61
C ARG A 63 4.04 -1.54 23.57
N ASN A 64 3.02 -2.17 23.00
CA ASN A 64 1.66 -1.65 23.03
C ASN A 64 0.96 -2.08 24.33
N ILE A 65 0.80 -1.16 25.28
CA ILE A 65 0.12 -1.42 26.55
C ILE A 65 -1.37 -1.08 26.40
N ASN A 66 -2.21 -2.12 26.38
CA ASN A 66 -3.66 -1.97 26.42
C ASN A 66 -4.12 -1.86 27.88
N TYR A 67 -4.31 -0.63 28.37
CA TYR A 67 -4.79 -0.38 29.74
C TYR A 67 -6.20 -0.93 30.00
N THR A 68 -7.02 -1.04 28.95
CA THR A 68 -8.35 -1.65 29.00
C THR A 68 -8.67 -2.34 27.67
N ASN A 69 -9.49 -3.38 27.75
CA ASN A 69 -10.09 -4.07 26.62
C ASN A 69 -11.63 -4.01 26.66
N VAL A 70 -12.17 -3.05 27.43
CA VAL A 70 -13.60 -2.74 27.53
C VAL A 70 -13.91 -1.56 26.61
N CYS A 71 -14.91 -1.72 25.74
CA CYS A 71 -15.32 -0.67 24.81
C CYS A 71 -16.83 -0.73 24.58
N THR A 72 -17.49 0.44 24.54
CA THR A 72 -18.93 0.57 24.25
C THR A 72 -19.22 0.78 22.76
N ILE A 73 -18.18 0.94 21.93
CA ILE A 73 -18.32 1.15 20.49
C ILE A 73 -18.53 -0.20 19.80
N ASN A 74 -19.64 -0.34 19.08
CA ASN A 74 -20.05 -1.58 18.40
C ASN A 74 -19.34 -1.77 17.05
N CYS A 75 -18.00 -1.88 17.08
CA CYS A 75 -17.22 -2.23 15.90
C CYS A 75 -17.36 -3.72 15.60
N GLN A 76 -17.98 -4.08 14.47
CA GLN A 76 -18.27 -5.47 14.08
C GLN A 76 -17.02 -6.36 13.90
N PHE A 77 -15.86 -5.75 13.71
CA PHE A 77 -14.58 -6.44 13.52
C PHE A 77 -13.71 -6.49 14.80
N CYS A 78 -14.08 -5.74 15.85
CA CYS A 78 -13.25 -5.57 17.03
C CYS A 78 -13.72 -6.46 18.18
N SER A 79 -12.82 -7.26 18.76
CA SER A 79 -13.12 -8.16 19.87
C SER A 79 -13.32 -7.49 21.23
N PHE A 80 -13.14 -6.17 21.33
CA PHE A 80 -13.26 -5.43 22.60
C PHE A 80 -14.66 -4.86 22.84
N TYR A 81 -15.55 -4.88 21.84
CA TYR A 81 -16.95 -4.54 22.05
C TYR A 81 -17.63 -5.61 22.91
N ARG A 82 -18.25 -5.18 24.02
CA ARG A 82 -19.03 -6.02 24.94
C ARG A 82 -20.14 -5.20 25.57
#